data_AF-A0A7M3MT98-F1
#
_entry.id   AF-A0A7M3MT98-F1
#
_cell.length_a   1.000
_cell.length_b   1.000
_cell.length_c   1.000
_cell.angle_alpha   90.00
_cell.angle_beta   90.00
_cell.angle_gamma   90.00
#
_symmetry.space_group_name_H-M   'P 1'
#
loop_
_entity.id
_entity.type
_entity.pdbx_description
1 polymer ?
#
loop_
_entity_poly.entity_id
_entity_poly.type
_entity_poly.pdbx_seq_one_letter_code
_entity_poly.pdbx_strand_id
1 'polypeptide(L)'
;MATAPLPPLDAHPFLDGLRERVVVLDGGMGTSLQAAGLTPDDFGGDHLDGCNEILVRTRPDVIERVHRDFLDVGVDAVQTDTFGGAPWVLDEYGLGEDTEELNRLAAEVARRAADAYASPGDPRFVVGSIGPGTRAPTLSLGKDPADTRDFIDVGVMEEGYRRQVRGLLDGGSDVILVETCFDLLQVKAAVAAANDVFVERGQRAPLMVQFTVEKDINTLLLGTEPPAAIAALDPLAIDVLGMNCATGPADMREHVRTLARQSRLPVSVVPNAGIPHLEDGRTVYPLDPAGLAEAQHEFVSELGVSIVGGCCGTTPAHLAAVVEAVRGLRPRARAVDRPGAVRLGVAGRLTDPAHRPDNPADPETTDTATATANARASATATATDTATTTATAAAAVPARHRDPIVVEWRPALASLYAAVPIEQENAFLAIGERANANGSKAFRELLLAEDWDGTVQLARSQTREGAHVLDLCVDYVGRDGVPDVTRIVDRYATQSTLPLVIDSTEPEVIEAALTRLGGRAVINSVNLEDGRVKADRLLPLAKRYGAAVIVLAIDEEGQARTADWKVEVCERVARIAIDDY
;
A
#
# COMPACT_ATOMS: atom_id res chain seq x y z
N MET A 1 -16.85 -9.57 -13.71
CA MET A 1 -15.53 -9.62 -13.06
C MET A 1 -14.77 -10.80 -13.61
N ALA A 2 -13.45 -10.66 -13.78
CA ALA A 2 -12.63 -11.76 -14.27
C ALA A 2 -12.45 -12.80 -13.15
N THR A 3 -13.01 -14.00 -13.33
CA THR A 3 -12.84 -15.13 -12.41
C THR A 3 -11.57 -15.93 -12.70
N ALA A 4 -10.84 -15.56 -13.76
CA ALA A 4 -9.59 -16.20 -14.14
C ALA A 4 -8.45 -15.73 -13.21
N PRO A 5 -7.47 -16.61 -12.92
CA PRO A 5 -6.33 -16.26 -12.10
C PRO A 5 -5.53 -15.14 -12.77
N LEU A 6 -4.91 -14.29 -11.94
CA LEU A 6 -4.00 -13.26 -12.42
C LEU A 6 -2.84 -13.92 -13.19
N PRO A 7 -2.49 -13.43 -14.39
CA PRO A 7 -1.34 -13.96 -15.12
C PRO A 7 -0.07 -13.86 -14.26
N PRO A 8 0.85 -14.83 -14.35
CA PRO A 8 2.12 -14.73 -13.66
C PRO A 8 2.85 -13.46 -14.13
N LEU A 9 3.57 -12.81 -13.21
CA LEU A 9 4.48 -11.76 -13.59
C LEU A 9 5.78 -12.40 -14.07
N ASP A 10 6.03 -12.31 -15.37
CA ASP A 10 7.30 -12.71 -15.96
C ASP A 10 8.45 -11.88 -15.37
N ALA A 11 9.68 -12.39 -15.49
CA ALA A 11 10.87 -11.63 -15.11
C ALA A 11 10.85 -10.27 -15.80
N HIS A 12 10.83 -9.20 -15.00
CA HIS A 12 10.66 -7.84 -15.49
C HIS A 12 11.88 -6.99 -15.09
N PRO A 13 12.61 -6.38 -16.05
CA PRO A 13 13.86 -5.67 -15.77
C PRO A 13 13.74 -4.60 -14.69
N PHE A 14 12.58 -3.94 -14.59
CA PHE A 14 12.28 -2.97 -13.53
C PHE A 14 12.35 -3.60 -12.12
N LEU A 15 11.64 -4.71 -11.88
CA LEU A 15 11.58 -5.35 -10.57
C LEU A 15 12.86 -6.13 -10.26
N ASP A 16 13.45 -6.78 -11.25
CA ASP A 16 14.72 -7.49 -11.10
C ASP A 16 15.84 -6.52 -10.67
N GLY A 17 15.82 -5.31 -11.25
CA GLY A 17 16.76 -4.23 -10.90
C GLY A 17 16.68 -3.79 -9.45
N LEU A 18 15.52 -3.84 -8.78
CA LEU A 18 15.33 -3.32 -7.41
C LEU A 18 16.22 -4.01 -6.36
N ARG A 19 16.71 -5.22 -6.63
CA ARG A 19 17.64 -5.94 -5.73
C ARG A 19 19.10 -5.55 -5.95
N GLU A 20 19.42 -5.04 -7.13
CA GLU A 20 20.80 -4.84 -7.58
C GLU A 20 21.20 -3.36 -7.64
N ARG A 21 20.22 -2.47 -7.79
CA ARG A 21 20.42 -1.02 -7.90
C ARG A 21 19.21 -0.27 -7.36
N VAL A 22 19.42 1.01 -7.06
CA VAL A 22 18.33 1.96 -6.81
C VAL A 22 17.73 2.37 -8.16
N VAL A 23 16.41 2.44 -8.25
CA VAL A 23 15.70 3.02 -9.38
C VAL A 23 15.30 4.45 -9.03
N VAL A 24 15.61 5.40 -9.91
CA VAL A 24 15.27 6.82 -9.73
C VAL A 24 14.12 7.19 -10.66
N LEU A 25 12.97 7.55 -10.09
CA LEU A 25 11.85 8.16 -10.81
C LEU A 25 12.12 9.66 -11.05
N ASP A 26 11.36 10.25 -11.96
CA ASP A 26 11.40 11.67 -12.28
C ASP A 26 10.84 12.57 -11.15
N GLY A 27 10.71 13.86 -11.46
CA GLY A 27 10.14 14.89 -10.58
C GLY A 27 8.68 15.21 -10.87
N GLY A 28 8.17 16.28 -10.27
CA GLY A 28 6.77 16.68 -10.42
C GLY A 28 6.44 17.24 -11.81
N MET A 29 5.62 16.51 -12.58
CA MET A 29 5.05 16.95 -13.88
C MET A 29 4.29 18.27 -13.73
N GLY A 30 3.31 18.33 -12.82
CA GLY A 30 2.48 19.53 -12.64
C GLY A 30 3.28 20.80 -12.30
N THR A 31 4.29 20.71 -11.44
CA THR A 31 5.16 21.86 -11.13
C THR A 31 6.04 22.27 -12.32
N SER A 32 6.42 21.30 -13.18
CA SER A 32 7.17 21.58 -14.41
C SER A 32 6.30 22.30 -15.44
N LEU A 33 5.03 21.91 -15.57
CA LEU A 33 4.07 22.56 -16.46
C LEU A 33 3.70 23.97 -16.00
N GLN A 34 3.55 24.20 -14.69
CA GLN A 34 3.36 25.54 -14.12
C GLN A 34 4.52 26.49 -14.48
N ALA A 35 5.75 25.98 -14.58
CA ALA A 35 6.92 26.75 -14.99
C ALA A 35 7.03 26.97 -16.51
N ALA A 36 6.23 26.27 -17.33
CA ALA A 36 6.29 26.33 -18.79
C ALA A 36 5.60 27.56 -19.39
N GLY A 37 4.91 28.38 -18.57
CA GLY A 37 4.26 29.62 -19.02
C GLY A 37 3.11 29.39 -19.99
N LEU A 38 2.37 28.29 -19.80
CA LEU A 38 1.22 27.92 -20.63
C LEU A 38 0.08 28.92 -20.45
N THR A 39 -0.67 29.10 -21.53
CA THR A 39 -1.87 29.95 -21.59
C THR A 39 -3.10 29.08 -21.87
N PRO A 40 -4.33 29.59 -21.63
CA PRO A 40 -5.55 28.83 -21.95
C PRO A 40 -5.60 28.30 -23.39
N ASP A 41 -5.06 29.04 -24.36
CA ASP A 41 -4.97 28.60 -25.76
C ASP A 41 -4.13 27.32 -25.94
N ASP A 42 -3.10 27.11 -25.11
CA ASP A 42 -2.28 25.90 -25.12
C ASP A 42 -3.06 24.65 -24.67
N PHE A 43 -4.04 24.83 -23.79
CA PHE A 43 -4.96 23.76 -23.36
C PHE A 43 -6.12 23.54 -24.34
N GLY A 44 -6.30 24.41 -25.33
CA GLY A 44 -7.43 24.37 -26.27
C GLY A 44 -8.57 25.35 -25.93
N GLY A 45 -8.34 26.28 -25.00
CA GLY A 45 -9.22 27.39 -24.63
C GLY A 45 -9.58 27.39 -23.14
N ASP A 46 -10.20 28.48 -22.67
CA ASP A 46 -10.52 28.72 -21.24
C ASP A 46 -11.26 27.58 -20.52
N HIS A 47 -12.10 26.84 -21.24
CA HIS A 47 -12.86 25.71 -20.69
C HIS A 47 -12.02 24.46 -20.37
N LEU A 48 -10.78 24.37 -20.87
CA LEU A 48 -9.85 23.26 -20.64
C LEU A 48 -8.62 23.70 -19.83
N ASP A 49 -8.53 24.99 -19.48
CA ASP A 49 -7.41 25.54 -18.71
C ASP A 49 -7.31 24.87 -17.34
N GLY A 50 -6.13 24.32 -17.03
CA GLY A 50 -5.87 23.54 -15.82
C GLY A 50 -6.00 22.02 -15.96
N CYS A 51 -6.53 21.49 -17.06
CA CYS A 51 -6.49 20.06 -17.38
C CYS A 51 -5.12 19.72 -18.00
N ASN A 52 -4.14 19.31 -17.21
CA ASN A 52 -2.82 18.98 -17.75
C ASN A 52 -2.90 17.82 -18.75
N GLU A 53 -3.77 16.85 -18.50
CA GLU A 53 -3.92 15.65 -19.33
C GLU A 53 -4.28 15.97 -20.80
N ILE A 54 -4.92 17.12 -21.10
CA ILE A 54 -5.22 17.50 -22.50
C ILE A 54 -3.98 17.92 -23.29
N LEU A 55 -2.90 18.32 -22.60
CA LEU A 55 -1.66 18.79 -23.22
C LEU A 55 -0.97 17.69 -24.03
N VAL A 56 -1.23 16.41 -23.76
CA VAL A 56 -0.72 15.31 -24.59
C VAL A 56 -1.30 15.33 -26.01
N ARG A 57 -2.45 15.99 -26.20
CA ARG A 57 -3.09 16.21 -27.51
C ARG A 57 -2.73 17.56 -28.10
N THR A 58 -2.76 18.64 -27.29
CA THR A 58 -2.61 20.01 -27.79
C THR A 58 -1.15 20.48 -27.84
N ARG A 59 -0.34 20.09 -26.85
CA ARG A 59 1.07 20.46 -26.67
C ARG A 59 1.95 19.26 -26.29
N PRO A 60 1.93 18.14 -27.06
CA PRO A 60 2.77 16.98 -26.76
C PRO A 60 4.26 17.32 -26.75
N ASP A 61 4.67 18.38 -27.45
CA ASP A 61 6.04 18.91 -27.43
C ASP A 61 6.48 19.40 -26.04
N VAL A 62 5.54 19.94 -25.25
CA VAL A 62 5.80 20.41 -23.88
C VAL A 62 5.95 19.23 -22.94
N ILE A 63 5.03 18.26 -23.01
CA ILE A 63 5.08 17.04 -22.19
C ILE A 63 6.35 16.24 -22.47
N GLU A 64 6.66 16.04 -23.75
CA GLU A 64 7.88 15.31 -24.15
C GLU A 64 9.15 16.03 -23.69
N ARG A 65 9.18 17.37 -23.73
CA ARG A 65 10.29 18.17 -23.19
C ARG A 65 10.47 17.93 -21.69
N VAL A 66 9.40 17.95 -20.89
CA VAL A 66 9.50 17.72 -19.44
C VAL A 66 10.09 16.34 -19.15
N HIS A 67 9.65 15.28 -19.84
CA HIS A 67 10.25 13.95 -19.68
C HIS A 67 11.74 13.96 -20.03
N ARG A 68 12.12 14.60 -21.14
CA ARG A 68 13.53 14.71 -21.57
C ARG A 68 14.38 15.47 -20.57
N ASP A 69 13.87 16.56 -19.99
CA ASP A 69 14.58 17.36 -18.98
C ASP A 69 14.97 16.51 -17.75
N PHE A 70 14.12 15.56 -17.35
CA PHE A 70 14.45 14.60 -16.28
C PHE A 70 15.35 13.45 -16.77
N LEU A 71 15.13 12.92 -17.97
CA LEU A 71 15.99 11.88 -18.55
C LEU A 71 17.43 12.37 -18.80
N ASP A 72 17.61 13.65 -19.14
CA ASP A 72 18.91 14.32 -19.31
C ASP A 72 19.77 14.29 -18.04
N VAL A 73 19.14 14.27 -16.86
CA VAL A 73 19.84 14.19 -15.57
C VAL A 73 20.02 12.76 -15.06
N GLY A 74 19.60 11.77 -15.86
CA GLY A 74 19.89 10.35 -15.62
C GLY A 74 18.88 9.62 -14.74
N VAL A 75 17.63 10.07 -14.68
CA VAL A 75 16.55 9.27 -14.05
C VAL A 75 16.33 7.97 -14.85
N ASP A 76 15.88 6.93 -14.17
CA ASP A 76 15.64 5.62 -14.77
C ASP A 76 14.25 5.50 -15.39
N ALA A 77 13.29 6.24 -14.85
CA ALA A 77 11.91 6.13 -15.26
C ALA A 77 11.19 7.49 -15.20
N VAL A 78 10.25 7.69 -16.13
CA VAL A 78 9.39 8.88 -16.18
C VAL A 78 7.94 8.50 -15.96
N GLN A 79 7.21 9.34 -15.24
CA GLN A 79 5.78 9.15 -14.97
C GLN A 79 4.96 9.83 -16.07
N THR A 80 3.94 9.14 -16.59
CA THR A 80 3.04 9.69 -17.60
C THR A 80 2.25 10.88 -17.06
N ASP A 81 1.89 11.84 -17.93
CA ASP A 81 1.03 12.97 -17.58
C ASP A 81 -0.44 12.53 -17.49
N THR A 82 -0.74 11.71 -16.48
CA THR A 82 -2.03 11.01 -16.32
C THR A 82 -2.52 10.96 -14.88
N PHE A 83 -1.98 11.80 -14.01
CA PHE A 83 -2.38 11.85 -12.61
C PHE A 83 -3.90 12.05 -12.45
N GLY A 84 -4.48 12.97 -13.22
CA GLY A 84 -5.92 13.22 -13.35
C GLY A 84 -6.59 12.47 -14.50
N GLY A 85 -6.00 11.39 -15.01
CA GLY A 85 -6.49 10.67 -16.19
C GLY A 85 -7.75 9.82 -15.98
N ALA A 86 -8.42 9.92 -14.82
CA ALA A 86 -9.65 9.18 -14.53
C ALA A 86 -10.89 9.91 -15.11
N PRO A 87 -11.96 9.19 -15.50
CA PRO A 87 -13.07 9.80 -16.23
C PRO A 87 -13.81 10.89 -15.45
N TRP A 88 -14.00 10.74 -14.14
CA TRP A 88 -14.68 11.74 -13.33
C TRP A 88 -13.87 13.02 -13.11
N VAL A 89 -12.55 12.97 -13.28
CA VAL A 89 -11.67 14.15 -13.27
C VAL A 89 -11.73 14.84 -14.63
N LEU A 90 -11.59 14.06 -15.70
CA LEU A 90 -11.69 14.56 -17.07
C LEU A 90 -13.08 15.13 -17.40
N ASP A 91 -14.15 14.60 -16.79
CA ASP A 91 -15.52 15.11 -16.93
C ASP A 91 -15.71 16.52 -16.37
N GLU A 92 -14.85 16.99 -15.46
CA GLU A 92 -14.85 18.40 -15.03
C GLU A 92 -14.56 19.36 -16.21
N TYR A 93 -13.94 18.83 -17.26
CA TYR A 93 -13.59 19.52 -18.50
C TYR A 93 -14.37 18.99 -19.71
N GLY A 94 -15.32 18.06 -19.51
CA GLY A 94 -16.10 17.43 -20.59
C GLY A 94 -15.33 16.40 -21.42
N LEU A 95 -14.25 15.83 -20.87
CA LEU A 95 -13.33 14.91 -21.55
C LEU A 95 -13.40 13.46 -21.04
N GLY A 96 -14.36 13.09 -20.17
CA GLY A 96 -14.39 11.74 -19.58
C GLY A 96 -14.52 10.61 -20.59
N GLU A 97 -15.14 10.85 -21.75
CA GLU A 97 -15.17 9.86 -22.84
C GLU A 97 -13.81 9.62 -23.51
N ASP A 98 -12.91 10.60 -23.43
CA ASP A 98 -11.58 10.55 -24.01
C ASP A 98 -10.56 9.87 -23.07
N THR A 99 -11.00 9.36 -21.91
CA THR A 99 -10.16 8.73 -20.88
C THR A 99 -9.12 7.77 -21.45
N GLU A 100 -9.55 6.75 -22.20
CA GLU A 100 -8.64 5.72 -22.70
C GLU A 100 -7.67 6.28 -23.75
N GLU A 101 -8.13 7.23 -24.58
CA GLU A 101 -7.30 7.87 -25.61
C GLU A 101 -6.23 8.77 -25.00
N LEU A 102 -6.59 9.65 -24.07
CA LEU A 102 -5.65 10.59 -23.45
C LEU A 102 -4.57 9.85 -22.66
N ASN A 103 -4.94 8.81 -21.90
CA ASN A 103 -3.97 7.99 -21.18
C ASN A 103 -3.03 7.23 -22.12
N ARG A 104 -3.53 6.72 -23.26
CA ARG A 104 -2.70 6.10 -24.29
C ARG A 104 -1.71 7.11 -24.90
N LEU A 105 -2.20 8.29 -25.29
CA LEU A 105 -1.34 9.34 -25.86
C LEU A 105 -0.25 9.80 -24.88
N ALA A 106 -0.60 9.95 -23.59
CA ALA A 106 0.36 10.29 -22.54
C ALA A 106 1.48 9.25 -22.42
N ALA A 107 1.10 7.96 -22.38
CA ALA A 107 2.06 6.86 -22.34
C ALA A 107 2.93 6.80 -23.61
N GLU A 108 2.37 7.05 -24.79
CA GLU A 108 3.13 7.12 -26.04
C GLU A 108 4.14 8.26 -26.06
N VAL A 109 3.79 9.43 -25.52
CA VAL A 109 4.71 10.58 -25.39
C VAL A 109 5.87 10.22 -24.46
N ALA A 110 5.58 9.65 -23.30
CA ALA A 110 6.60 9.19 -22.35
C ALA A 110 7.49 8.09 -22.95
N ARG A 111 6.90 7.13 -23.68
CA ARG A 111 7.61 6.03 -24.34
C ARG A 111 8.58 6.54 -25.40
N ARG A 112 8.17 7.50 -26.25
CA ARG A 112 9.07 8.13 -27.22
C ARG A 112 10.26 8.80 -26.54
N ALA A 113 10.03 9.52 -25.43
CA ALA A 113 11.10 10.12 -24.67
C ALA A 113 12.02 9.05 -24.07
N ALA A 114 11.48 8.04 -23.38
CA ALA A 114 12.26 6.98 -22.76
C ALA A 114 13.09 6.17 -23.79
N ASP A 115 12.52 5.84 -24.95
CA ASP A 115 13.22 5.12 -26.03
C ASP A 115 14.42 5.88 -26.60
N ALA A 116 14.34 7.22 -26.64
CA ALA A 116 15.45 8.05 -27.11
C ALA A 116 16.67 8.01 -26.17
N TYR A 117 16.49 7.62 -24.90
CA TYR A 117 17.53 7.57 -23.87
C TYR A 117 17.90 6.14 -23.47
N ALA A 118 17.09 5.15 -23.83
CA ALA A 118 17.35 3.75 -23.53
C ALA A 118 18.54 3.22 -24.34
N SER A 119 19.33 2.34 -23.71
CA SER A 119 20.39 1.60 -24.40
C SER A 119 20.45 0.14 -23.92
N PRO A 120 21.11 -0.78 -24.66
CA PRO A 120 21.22 -2.17 -24.22
C PRO A 120 21.87 -2.28 -22.83
N GLY A 121 21.13 -2.80 -21.85
CA GLY A 121 21.58 -2.94 -20.47
C GLY A 121 21.29 -1.72 -19.57
N ASP A 122 20.76 -0.63 -20.13
CA ASP A 122 20.33 0.56 -19.40
C ASP A 122 18.96 1.03 -19.95
N PRO A 123 17.87 0.27 -19.66
CA PRO A 123 16.54 0.64 -20.10
C PRO A 123 16.04 1.90 -19.38
N ARG A 124 15.19 2.65 -20.06
CA ARG A 124 14.37 3.71 -19.47
C ARG A 124 12.91 3.28 -19.45
N PHE A 125 12.28 3.40 -18.29
CA PHE A 125 10.94 2.89 -18.06
C PHE A 125 9.89 4.00 -18.10
N VAL A 126 8.70 3.64 -18.58
CA VAL A 126 7.50 4.48 -18.49
C VAL A 126 6.63 3.95 -17.36
N VAL A 127 6.33 4.83 -16.41
CA VAL A 127 5.45 4.55 -15.28
C VAL A 127 4.10 5.21 -15.52
N GLY A 128 3.07 4.41 -15.77
CA GLY A 128 1.70 4.86 -15.92
C GLY A 128 1.14 5.37 -14.59
N SER A 129 1.08 6.68 -14.42
CA SER A 129 0.60 7.34 -13.20
C SER A 129 -0.93 7.34 -13.11
N ILE A 130 -1.45 7.01 -11.93
CA ILE A 130 -2.87 7.04 -11.58
C ILE A 130 -3.00 7.75 -10.23
N GLY A 131 -3.54 8.96 -10.23
CA GLY A 131 -3.86 9.69 -9.00
C GLY A 131 -5.18 9.23 -8.34
N PRO A 132 -5.50 9.76 -7.15
CA PRO A 132 -6.72 9.39 -6.42
C PRO A 132 -8.00 10.00 -7.01
N GLY A 133 -7.86 11.01 -7.89
CA GLY A 133 -8.96 11.77 -8.49
C GLY A 133 -9.62 12.77 -7.54
N THR A 134 -10.78 13.30 -7.94
CA THR A 134 -11.51 14.37 -7.23
C THR A 134 -12.73 13.88 -6.44
N ARG A 135 -12.98 12.57 -6.45
CA ARG A 135 -14.13 11.91 -5.80
C ARG A 135 -13.66 10.76 -4.93
N ALA A 136 -14.39 10.47 -3.85
CA ALA A 136 -14.02 9.47 -2.86
C ALA A 136 -15.13 8.43 -2.62
N PRO A 137 -14.80 7.12 -2.55
CA PRO A 137 -15.78 6.07 -2.31
C PRO A 137 -16.05 5.80 -0.82
N THR A 138 -15.22 6.30 0.11
CA THR A 138 -15.38 6.02 1.56
C THR A 138 -16.12 7.13 2.30
N LEU A 139 -15.68 8.37 2.15
CA LEU A 139 -16.23 9.56 2.83
C LEU A 139 -16.21 10.75 1.88
N SER A 140 -17.20 11.65 2.01
CA SER A 140 -17.14 12.95 1.33
C SER A 140 -15.91 13.73 1.80
N LEU A 141 -15.27 14.41 0.84
CA LEU A 141 -14.17 15.35 1.00
C LEU A 141 -14.68 16.77 1.31
N GLY A 142 -15.98 17.01 1.16
CA GLY A 142 -16.64 18.27 1.48
C GLY A 142 -16.58 18.61 2.98
N LYS A 143 -16.56 19.92 3.28
CA LYS A 143 -16.64 20.41 4.68
C LYS A 143 -18.00 20.16 5.33
N ASP A 144 -19.04 19.97 4.51
CA ASP A 144 -20.37 19.60 4.96
C ASP A 144 -20.58 18.11 4.67
N PRO A 145 -20.67 17.25 5.70
CA PRO A 145 -20.95 15.83 5.53
C PRO A 145 -22.27 15.51 4.82
N ALA A 146 -23.18 16.48 4.68
CA ALA A 146 -24.42 16.34 3.91
C ALA A 146 -24.20 16.55 2.39
N ASP A 147 -23.09 17.16 1.99
CA ASP A 147 -22.72 17.33 0.58
C ASP A 147 -22.06 16.06 0.07
N THR A 148 -22.78 15.26 -0.69
CA THR A 148 -22.31 13.95 -1.21
C THR A 148 -21.97 14.01 -2.69
N ARG A 149 -21.81 15.22 -3.26
CA ARG A 149 -21.54 15.40 -4.70
C ARG A 149 -20.21 14.80 -5.16
N ASP A 150 -19.28 14.63 -4.23
CA ASP A 150 -17.97 14.03 -4.41
C ASP A 150 -17.94 12.53 -4.06
N PHE A 151 -19.07 11.94 -3.66
CA PHE A 151 -19.18 10.49 -3.53
C PHE A 151 -19.18 9.82 -4.90
N ILE A 152 -18.50 8.69 -4.98
CA ILE A 152 -18.51 7.85 -6.18
C ILE A 152 -18.66 6.38 -5.79
N ASP A 153 -19.54 5.69 -6.50
CA ASP A 153 -19.71 4.25 -6.32
C ASP A 153 -18.43 3.50 -6.74
N VAL A 154 -18.04 2.49 -5.94
CA VAL A 154 -16.82 1.71 -6.18
C VAL A 154 -16.85 1.01 -7.52
N GLY A 155 -18.01 0.50 -7.97
CA GLY A 155 -18.13 -0.16 -9.27
C GLY A 155 -17.91 0.81 -10.44
N VAL A 156 -18.42 2.04 -10.32
CA VAL A 156 -18.16 3.12 -11.29
C VAL A 156 -16.68 3.50 -11.29
N MET A 157 -16.08 3.60 -10.10
CA MET A 157 -14.65 3.89 -9.95
C MET A 157 -13.76 2.80 -10.56
N GLU A 158 -14.07 1.52 -10.32
CA GLU A 158 -13.37 0.39 -10.94
C GLU A 158 -13.44 0.41 -12.48
N GLU A 159 -14.61 0.68 -13.07
CA GLU A 159 -14.74 0.80 -14.53
C GLU A 159 -13.93 1.97 -15.09
N GLY A 160 -13.93 3.11 -14.40
CA GLY A 160 -13.12 4.26 -14.83
C GLY A 160 -11.62 3.98 -14.79
N TYR A 161 -11.13 3.37 -13.71
CA TYR A 161 -9.72 2.96 -13.63
C TYR A 161 -9.38 1.87 -14.66
N ARG A 162 -10.34 1.00 -15.03
CA ARG A 162 -10.13 -0.01 -16.07
C ARG A 162 -9.84 0.65 -17.43
N ARG A 163 -10.61 1.68 -17.80
CA ARG A 163 -10.36 2.49 -19.02
C ARG A 163 -8.99 3.18 -18.97
N GLN A 164 -8.63 3.77 -17.84
CA GLN A 164 -7.34 4.43 -17.65
C GLN A 164 -6.17 3.45 -17.79
N VAL A 165 -6.21 2.31 -17.09
CA VAL A 165 -5.16 1.28 -17.15
C VAL A 165 -5.03 0.69 -18.55
N ARG A 166 -6.14 0.44 -19.27
CA ARG A 166 -6.08 -0.02 -20.67
C ARG A 166 -5.33 0.98 -21.55
N GLY A 167 -5.68 2.26 -21.47
CA GLY A 167 -4.99 3.32 -22.20
C GLY A 167 -3.49 3.37 -21.90
N LEU A 168 -3.12 3.37 -20.62
CA LEU A 168 -1.72 3.40 -20.17
C LEU A 168 -0.91 2.22 -20.74
N LEU A 169 -1.44 1.00 -20.66
CA LEU A 169 -0.76 -0.20 -21.16
C LEU A 169 -0.70 -0.23 -22.70
N ASP A 170 -1.77 0.19 -23.40
CA ASP A 170 -1.76 0.28 -24.87
C ASP A 170 -0.78 1.32 -25.38
N GLY A 171 -0.55 2.39 -24.62
CA GLY A 171 0.45 3.41 -24.96
C GLY A 171 1.89 3.02 -24.60
N GLY A 172 2.11 1.85 -23.98
CA GLY A 172 3.43 1.31 -23.71
C GLY A 172 4.00 1.66 -22.34
N SER A 173 3.15 1.80 -21.32
CA SER A 173 3.61 1.87 -19.92
C SER A 173 4.22 0.53 -19.50
N ASP A 174 5.43 0.57 -18.93
CA ASP A 174 6.13 -0.62 -18.43
C ASP A 174 5.64 -1.01 -17.03
N VAL A 175 5.15 -0.03 -16.25
CA VAL A 175 4.74 -0.17 -14.85
C VAL A 175 3.47 0.65 -14.64
N ILE A 176 2.55 0.17 -13.79
CA ILE A 176 1.40 0.96 -13.34
C ILE A 176 1.67 1.44 -11.91
N LEU A 177 1.44 2.73 -11.65
CA LEU A 177 1.60 3.35 -10.34
C LEU A 177 0.29 4.02 -9.92
N VAL A 178 -0.30 3.51 -8.84
CA VAL A 178 -1.41 4.13 -8.13
C VAL A 178 -0.83 4.97 -7.00
N GLU A 179 -0.82 6.30 -7.13
CA GLU A 179 -0.04 7.21 -6.28
C GLU A 179 -0.88 8.27 -5.55
N THR A 180 -0.26 8.95 -4.58
CA THR A 180 -0.86 10.03 -3.78
C THR A 180 -2.17 9.61 -3.12
N CYS A 181 -2.27 8.34 -2.75
CA CYS A 181 -3.53 7.77 -2.29
C CYS A 181 -3.81 8.13 -0.83
N PHE A 182 -5.01 8.65 -0.58
CA PHE A 182 -5.48 9.03 0.75
C PHE A 182 -6.67 8.18 1.25
N ASP A 183 -7.31 7.41 0.36
CA ASP A 183 -8.46 6.56 0.65
C ASP A 183 -8.16 5.11 0.23
N LEU A 184 -8.10 4.20 1.20
CA LEU A 184 -7.75 2.79 0.95
C LEU A 184 -8.77 2.07 0.04
N LEU A 185 -10.05 2.47 0.06
CA LEU A 185 -11.05 1.84 -0.79
C LEU A 185 -10.86 2.25 -2.26
N GLN A 186 -10.46 3.50 -2.51
CA GLN A 186 -10.06 3.94 -3.85
C GLN A 186 -8.84 3.16 -4.34
N VAL A 187 -7.84 2.94 -3.49
CA VAL A 187 -6.66 2.13 -3.85
C VAL A 187 -7.08 0.72 -4.25
N LYS A 188 -7.93 0.07 -3.46
CA LYS A 188 -8.43 -1.26 -3.77
C LYS A 188 -9.18 -1.31 -5.11
N ALA A 189 -10.01 -0.29 -5.40
CA ALA A 189 -10.69 -0.18 -6.69
C ALA A 189 -9.70 -0.07 -7.86
N ALA A 190 -8.67 0.77 -7.74
CA ALA A 190 -7.64 0.94 -8.77
C ALA A 190 -6.81 -0.35 -8.98
N VAL A 191 -6.41 -1.02 -7.89
CA VAL A 191 -5.68 -2.30 -7.94
C VAL A 191 -6.55 -3.41 -8.54
N ALA A 192 -7.83 -3.48 -8.17
CA ALA A 192 -8.78 -4.43 -8.73
C ALA A 192 -8.98 -4.21 -10.23
N ALA A 193 -9.13 -2.96 -10.66
CA ALA A 193 -9.23 -2.59 -12.06
C ALA A 193 -7.97 -2.95 -12.85
N ALA A 194 -6.77 -2.66 -12.32
CA ALA A 194 -5.51 -3.02 -12.96
C ALA A 194 -5.37 -4.55 -13.14
N ASN A 195 -5.68 -5.31 -12.10
CA ASN A 195 -5.67 -6.78 -12.15
C ASN A 195 -6.68 -7.34 -13.16
N ASP A 196 -7.88 -6.76 -13.24
CA ASP A 196 -8.87 -7.15 -14.25
C ASP A 196 -8.32 -6.93 -15.68
N VAL A 197 -7.67 -5.78 -15.95
CA VAL A 197 -7.04 -5.52 -17.25
C VAL A 197 -5.89 -6.50 -17.53
N PHE A 198 -5.08 -6.84 -16.53
CA PHE A 198 -4.02 -7.84 -16.70
C PHE A 198 -4.58 -9.20 -17.10
N VAL A 199 -5.67 -9.63 -16.46
CA VAL A 199 -6.38 -10.87 -16.82
C VAL A 199 -6.96 -10.79 -18.23
N GLU A 200 -7.60 -9.69 -18.60
CA GLU A 200 -8.15 -9.47 -19.95
C GLU A 200 -7.07 -9.55 -21.04
N ARG A 201 -5.88 -9.02 -20.76
CA ARG A 201 -4.73 -9.04 -21.68
C ARG A 201 -3.99 -10.38 -21.68
N GLY A 202 -4.16 -11.19 -20.64
CA GLY A 202 -3.31 -12.36 -20.40
C GLY A 202 -1.86 -12.01 -20.08
N GLN A 203 -1.58 -10.76 -19.70
CA GLN A 203 -0.25 -10.25 -19.38
C GLN A 203 -0.32 -9.29 -18.20
N ARG A 204 0.52 -9.52 -17.19
CA ARG A 204 0.64 -8.66 -16.01
C ARG A 204 1.82 -7.69 -16.18
N ALA A 205 1.65 -6.44 -15.77
CA ALA A 205 2.74 -5.48 -15.59
C ALA A 205 3.02 -5.31 -14.08
N PRO A 206 4.23 -4.87 -13.68
CA PRO A 206 4.49 -4.45 -12.30
C PRO A 206 3.47 -3.39 -11.85
N LEU A 207 2.92 -3.57 -10.65
CA LEU A 207 1.94 -2.68 -10.04
C LEU A 207 2.48 -2.09 -8.74
N MET A 208 2.64 -0.78 -8.71
CA MET A 208 3.10 -0.01 -7.57
C MET A 208 1.93 0.73 -6.91
N VAL A 209 1.98 0.86 -5.59
CA VAL A 209 1.06 1.70 -4.82
C VAL A 209 1.83 2.65 -3.93
N GLN A 210 1.44 3.92 -3.90
CA GLN A 210 1.98 4.93 -2.99
C GLN A 210 0.84 5.64 -2.27
N PHE A 211 0.88 5.63 -0.93
CA PHE A 211 -0.05 6.41 -0.11
C PHE A 211 0.62 7.68 0.42
N THR A 212 -0.18 8.69 0.73
CA THR A 212 0.31 9.98 1.26
C THR A 212 -0.03 10.14 2.74
N VAL A 213 0.86 10.76 3.51
CA VAL A 213 0.66 11.03 4.94
C VAL A 213 0.67 12.54 5.19
N GLU A 214 -0.38 13.03 5.83
CA GLU A 214 -0.58 14.43 6.15
C GLU A 214 0.23 14.83 7.39
N LYS A 215 1.02 15.91 7.27
CA LYS A 215 2.00 16.35 8.28
C LYS A 215 1.41 16.52 9.69
N ASP A 216 0.25 17.16 9.78
CA ASP A 216 -0.30 17.59 11.07
C ASP A 216 -1.10 16.50 11.78
N ILE A 217 -1.63 15.52 11.03
CA ILE A 217 -2.42 14.41 11.57
C ILE A 217 -1.67 13.09 11.56
N ASN A 218 -0.48 13.00 10.94
CA ASN A 218 0.38 11.81 10.87
C ASN A 218 -0.33 10.54 10.38
N THR A 219 -1.38 10.73 9.59
CA THR A 219 -2.26 9.72 9.00
C THR A 219 -2.56 10.11 7.55
N LEU A 220 -3.16 9.21 6.77
CA LEU A 220 -3.78 9.59 5.50
C LEU A 220 -4.96 10.54 5.80
N LEU A 221 -5.46 11.24 4.78
CA LEU A 221 -6.53 12.24 4.92
C LEU A 221 -7.75 11.74 5.71
N LEU A 222 -8.13 10.46 5.54
CA LEU A 222 -9.29 9.86 6.22
C LEU A 222 -8.98 9.33 7.63
N GLY A 223 -7.79 9.58 8.17
CA GLY A 223 -7.36 9.13 9.50
C GLY A 223 -6.76 7.73 9.54
N THR A 224 -6.41 7.14 8.40
CA THR A 224 -5.71 5.85 8.32
C THR A 224 -4.28 5.98 8.81
N GLU A 225 -3.90 5.19 9.81
CA GLU A 225 -2.52 5.09 10.25
C GLU A 225 -1.65 4.30 9.26
N PRO A 226 -0.35 4.62 9.08
CA PRO A 226 0.52 3.88 8.17
C PRO A 226 0.53 2.34 8.39
N PRO A 227 0.54 1.81 9.63
CA PRO A 227 0.41 0.35 9.84
C PRO A 227 -0.91 -0.22 9.32
N ALA A 228 -2.02 0.53 9.39
CA ALA A 228 -3.32 0.12 8.85
C ALA A 228 -3.30 0.07 7.32
N ALA A 229 -2.70 1.08 6.68
CA ALA A 229 -2.49 1.07 5.22
C ALA A 229 -1.62 -0.12 4.79
N ILE A 230 -0.53 -0.41 5.49
CA ILE A 230 0.33 -1.57 5.20
C ILE A 230 -0.46 -2.88 5.36
N ALA A 231 -1.17 -3.06 6.47
CA ALA A 231 -1.97 -4.26 6.71
C ALA A 231 -3.09 -4.46 5.66
N ALA A 232 -3.65 -3.38 5.12
CA ALA A 232 -4.68 -3.41 4.09
C ALA A 232 -4.14 -3.68 2.67
N LEU A 233 -2.98 -3.12 2.34
CA LEU A 233 -2.47 -3.08 0.96
C LEU A 233 -1.41 -4.16 0.66
N ASP A 234 -0.56 -4.51 1.62
CA ASP A 234 0.49 -5.53 1.47
C ASP A 234 -0.01 -6.93 1.05
N PRO A 235 -1.26 -7.34 1.36
CA PRO A 235 -1.83 -8.61 0.86
C PRO A 235 -2.41 -8.54 -0.56
N LEU A 236 -2.56 -7.36 -1.15
CA LEU A 236 -3.06 -7.21 -2.52
C LEU A 236 -2.01 -7.69 -3.53
N ALA A 237 -2.43 -7.96 -4.77
CA ALA A 237 -1.54 -8.37 -5.86
C ALA A 237 -0.72 -7.18 -6.44
N ILE A 238 0.04 -6.52 -5.58
CA ILE A 238 0.93 -5.40 -5.89
C ILE A 238 2.40 -5.82 -5.67
N ASP A 239 3.33 -5.15 -6.35
CA ASP A 239 4.75 -5.53 -6.35
C ASP A 239 5.64 -4.55 -5.57
N VAL A 240 5.18 -3.31 -5.37
CA VAL A 240 5.89 -2.27 -4.61
C VAL A 240 4.89 -1.46 -3.79
N LEU A 241 5.23 -1.19 -2.53
CA LEU A 241 4.45 -0.30 -1.66
C LEU A 241 5.32 0.89 -1.25
N GLY A 242 4.77 2.09 -1.33
CA GLY A 242 5.53 3.31 -1.13
C GLY A 242 4.74 4.46 -0.53
N MET A 243 5.38 5.62 -0.52
CA MET A 243 4.76 6.88 -0.16
C MET A 243 5.33 8.04 -0.95
N ASN A 244 4.48 9.02 -1.22
CA ASN A 244 4.83 10.22 -1.96
C ASN A 244 3.99 11.42 -1.52
N CYS A 245 4.43 12.60 -1.95
CA CYS A 245 3.72 13.86 -1.75
C CYS A 245 3.44 14.21 -0.28
N ALA A 246 2.56 15.22 -0.07
CA ALA A 246 2.17 15.94 1.16
C ALA A 246 3.32 16.55 1.98
N THR A 247 4.38 15.79 2.21
CA THR A 247 5.46 16.10 3.13
C THR A 247 6.82 16.09 2.44
N GLY A 248 7.77 16.82 3.05
CA GLY A 248 9.18 16.71 2.67
C GLY A 248 9.84 15.51 3.36
N PRO A 249 11.09 15.16 2.99
CA PRO A 249 11.78 13.98 3.52
C PRO A 249 11.92 13.99 5.05
N ALA A 250 12.10 15.17 5.66
CA ALA A 250 12.24 15.30 7.11
C ALA A 250 10.99 14.83 7.87
N ASP A 251 9.81 15.21 7.40
CA ASP A 251 8.51 14.84 7.98
C ASP A 251 8.16 13.37 7.64
N MET A 252 8.56 12.87 6.46
CA MET A 252 8.29 11.49 6.04
C MET A 252 9.15 10.43 6.76
N ARG A 253 10.30 10.80 7.32
CA ARG A 253 11.34 9.85 7.77
C ARG A 253 10.81 8.75 8.71
N GLU A 254 9.96 9.07 9.67
CA GLU A 254 9.41 8.05 10.59
C GLU A 254 8.42 7.12 9.90
N HIS A 255 7.59 7.66 9.01
CA HIS A 255 6.65 6.89 8.22
C HIS A 255 7.39 5.95 7.24
N VAL A 256 8.46 6.43 6.61
CA VAL A 256 9.35 5.59 5.77
C VAL A 256 9.97 4.46 6.59
N ARG A 257 10.43 4.74 7.82
CA ARG A 257 10.96 3.69 8.70
C ARG A 257 9.91 2.64 9.05
N THR A 258 8.69 3.08 9.37
CA THR A 258 7.56 2.20 9.63
C THR A 258 7.28 1.31 8.42
N LEU A 259 7.15 1.91 7.24
CA LEU A 259 6.91 1.20 5.98
C LEU A 259 8.03 0.19 5.68
N ALA A 260 9.29 0.60 5.78
CA ALA A 260 10.45 -0.24 5.52
C ALA A 260 10.55 -1.45 6.47
N ARG A 261 10.16 -1.28 7.73
CA ARG A 261 10.16 -2.36 8.73
C ARG A 261 8.95 -3.26 8.65
N GLN A 262 7.80 -2.78 8.19
CA GLN A 262 6.55 -3.53 8.30
C GLN A 262 6.04 -4.10 6.98
N SER A 263 6.39 -3.55 5.80
CA SER A 263 5.97 -4.14 4.51
C SER A 263 6.90 -5.27 4.08
N ARG A 264 6.36 -6.30 3.41
CA ARG A 264 7.17 -7.38 2.80
C ARG A 264 7.65 -7.01 1.39
N LEU A 265 7.08 -5.96 0.80
CA LEU A 265 7.32 -5.53 -0.57
C LEU A 265 8.47 -4.54 -0.63
N PRO A 266 9.21 -4.44 -1.76
CA PRO A 266 10.10 -3.32 -2.05
C PRO A 266 9.44 -1.97 -1.76
N VAL A 267 10.25 -1.00 -1.32
CA VAL A 267 9.76 0.30 -0.86
C VAL A 267 10.13 1.40 -1.85
N SER A 268 9.14 2.24 -2.19
CA SER A 268 9.29 3.45 -2.99
C SER A 268 9.03 4.71 -2.16
N VAL A 269 9.89 5.73 -2.28
CA VAL A 269 9.71 7.01 -1.56
C VAL A 269 9.98 8.19 -2.49
N VAL A 270 8.96 9.00 -2.74
CA VAL A 270 8.99 10.13 -3.70
C VAL A 270 8.49 11.41 -3.00
N PRO A 271 9.32 12.06 -2.18
CA PRO A 271 8.91 13.18 -1.34
C PRO A 271 8.77 14.49 -2.12
N ASN A 272 8.06 15.48 -1.54
CA ASN A 272 8.09 16.86 -2.04
C ASN A 272 9.46 17.52 -1.76
N ALA A 273 9.78 18.60 -2.46
CA ALA A 273 10.92 19.47 -2.14
C ALA A 273 10.66 20.34 -0.88
N GLY A 274 10.29 19.69 0.22
CA GLY A 274 9.87 20.33 1.46
C GLY A 274 8.39 20.68 1.49
N ILE A 275 7.95 21.32 2.57
CA ILE A 275 6.57 21.78 2.72
C ILE A 275 6.39 23.09 1.95
N PRO A 276 5.40 23.16 1.05
CA PRO A 276 5.15 24.39 0.31
C PRO A 276 4.73 25.52 1.25
N HIS A 277 5.18 26.74 0.95
CA HIS A 277 4.68 27.96 1.57
C HIS A 277 4.39 29.00 0.49
N LEU A 278 3.50 29.94 0.80
CA LEU A 278 3.20 31.04 -0.11
C LEU A 278 4.20 32.17 0.10
N GLU A 279 4.91 32.54 -0.96
CA GLU A 279 5.79 33.70 -1.03
C GLU A 279 5.38 34.55 -2.24
N ASP A 280 5.02 35.82 -2.02
CA ASP A 280 4.53 36.74 -3.05
C ASP A 280 3.39 36.18 -3.93
N GLY A 281 2.49 35.39 -3.33
CA GLY A 281 1.36 34.75 -4.03
C GLY A 281 1.74 33.55 -4.88
N ARG A 282 2.99 33.09 -4.81
CA ARG A 282 3.50 31.88 -5.48
C ARG A 282 3.79 30.80 -4.46
N THR A 283 3.52 29.55 -4.83
CA THR A 283 3.89 28.39 -4.03
C THR A 283 5.39 28.13 -4.18
N VAL A 284 6.13 28.21 -3.08
CA VAL A 284 7.58 27.97 -3.03
C VAL A 284 7.88 26.73 -2.19
N TYR A 285 8.76 25.89 -2.73
CA TYR A 285 9.25 24.67 -2.08
C TYR A 285 10.69 24.93 -1.56
N PRO A 286 10.94 24.85 -0.25
CA PRO A 286 12.18 25.36 0.35
C PRO A 286 13.37 24.39 0.32
N LEU A 287 13.14 23.10 0.06
CA LEU A 287 14.23 22.12 0.07
C LEU A 287 15.05 22.27 -1.21
N ASP A 288 16.36 22.31 -1.06
CA ASP A 288 17.30 22.42 -2.17
C ASP A 288 17.71 21.02 -2.71
N PRO A 289 18.39 20.97 -3.87
CA PRO A 289 18.87 19.71 -4.44
C PRO A 289 19.72 18.86 -3.50
N ALA A 290 20.60 19.50 -2.72
CA ALA A 290 21.50 18.80 -1.81
C ALA A 290 20.73 18.14 -0.65
N GLY A 291 19.77 18.85 -0.05
CA GLY A 291 18.95 18.33 1.03
C GLY A 291 18.05 17.17 0.61
N LEU A 292 17.50 17.21 -0.61
CA LEU A 292 16.75 16.07 -1.15
C LEU A 292 17.65 14.85 -1.36
N ALA A 293 18.82 15.06 -1.96
CA ALA A 293 19.78 13.99 -2.24
C ALA A 293 20.32 13.33 -0.96
N GLU A 294 20.65 14.12 0.07
CA GLU A 294 21.11 13.61 1.37
C GLU A 294 20.05 12.72 2.02
N ALA A 295 18.79 13.16 2.04
CA ALA A 295 17.70 12.40 2.64
C ALA A 295 17.43 11.08 1.90
N GLN A 296 17.45 11.09 0.56
CA GLN A 296 17.22 9.87 -0.22
C GLN A 296 18.39 8.90 -0.15
N HIS A 297 19.63 9.40 -0.10
CA HIS A 297 20.78 8.56 0.22
C HIS A 297 20.58 7.84 1.56
N GLU A 298 20.17 8.55 2.62
CA GLU A 298 19.85 7.93 3.93
C GLU A 298 18.75 6.88 3.81
N PHE A 299 17.65 7.17 3.10
CA PHE A 299 16.55 6.21 2.91
C PHE A 299 17.02 4.92 2.23
N VAL A 300 17.90 5.02 1.23
CA VAL A 300 18.51 3.86 0.57
C VAL A 300 19.46 3.11 1.52
N SER A 301 20.39 3.82 2.15
CA SER A 301 21.51 3.22 2.89
C SER A 301 21.12 2.68 4.28
N GLU A 302 20.14 3.31 4.92
CA GLU A 302 19.69 2.97 6.27
C GLU A 302 18.38 2.18 6.28
N LEU A 303 17.43 2.53 5.41
CA LEU A 303 16.06 2.00 5.40
C LEU A 303 15.77 1.03 4.25
N GLY A 304 16.72 0.84 3.32
CA GLY A 304 16.59 -0.16 2.25
C GLY A 304 15.54 0.21 1.21
N VAL A 305 15.24 1.51 1.07
CA VAL A 305 14.37 2.01 0.00
C VAL A 305 15.01 1.69 -1.35
N SER A 306 14.21 1.14 -2.26
CA SER A 306 14.67 0.61 -3.55
C SER A 306 14.34 1.54 -4.72
N ILE A 307 13.31 2.38 -4.55
CA ILE A 307 12.88 3.35 -5.55
C ILE A 307 12.81 4.71 -4.88
N VAL A 308 13.45 5.70 -5.50
CA VAL A 308 13.49 7.09 -5.04
C VAL A 308 13.12 8.04 -6.19
N GLY A 309 12.86 9.32 -5.93
CA GLY A 309 12.45 10.26 -6.97
C GLY A 309 11.98 11.59 -6.38
N GLY A 310 11.27 12.41 -7.15
CA GLY A 310 10.73 13.67 -6.66
C GLY A 310 9.23 13.87 -6.94
N CYS A 311 8.51 14.50 -6.00
CA CYS A 311 7.12 14.91 -6.22
C CYS A 311 7.06 16.44 -6.41
N CYS A 312 6.13 17.14 -5.77
CA CYS A 312 5.91 18.56 -5.99
C CYS A 312 7.13 19.40 -5.56
N GLY A 313 7.51 20.35 -6.42
CA GLY A 313 8.61 21.28 -6.21
C GLY A 313 9.98 20.73 -6.60
N THR A 314 10.08 19.46 -6.97
CA THR A 314 11.33 18.87 -7.45
C THR A 314 11.58 19.24 -8.91
N THR A 315 12.83 19.47 -9.26
CA THR A 315 13.27 19.96 -10.58
C THR A 315 14.40 19.08 -11.12
N PRO A 316 14.79 19.18 -12.40
CA PRO A 316 15.94 18.43 -12.92
C PRO A 316 17.21 18.62 -12.08
N ALA A 317 17.45 19.80 -11.50
CA ALA A 317 18.58 20.03 -10.60
C ALA A 317 18.51 19.17 -9.33
N HIS A 318 17.31 18.98 -8.77
CA HIS A 318 17.09 18.08 -7.62
C HIS A 318 17.38 16.63 -8.00
N LEU A 319 16.82 16.17 -9.13
CA LEU A 319 16.98 14.79 -9.57
C LEU A 319 18.42 14.49 -10.01
N ALA A 320 19.14 15.46 -10.59
CA ALA A 320 20.57 15.33 -10.86
C ALA A 320 21.38 15.04 -9.57
N ALA A 321 21.08 15.77 -8.48
CA ALA A 321 21.73 15.57 -7.20
C ALA A 321 21.37 14.21 -6.58
N VAL A 322 20.10 13.79 -6.66
CA VAL A 322 19.64 12.46 -6.21
C VAL A 322 20.34 11.35 -6.99
N VAL A 323 20.32 11.41 -8.33
CA VAL A 323 20.96 10.43 -9.21
C VAL A 323 22.43 10.29 -8.86
N GLU A 324 23.16 11.38 -8.68
CA GLU A 324 24.57 11.34 -8.28
C GLU A 324 24.75 10.70 -6.90
N ALA A 325 23.92 11.06 -5.92
CA ALA A 325 24.02 10.55 -4.56
C ALA A 325 23.73 9.04 -4.45
N VAL A 326 22.82 8.50 -5.26
CA VAL A 326 22.46 7.07 -5.22
C VAL A 326 23.17 6.22 -6.26
N ARG A 327 23.95 6.83 -7.17
CA ARG A 327 24.67 6.12 -8.23
C ARG A 327 25.59 5.06 -7.65
N GLY A 328 25.45 3.82 -8.13
CA GLY A 328 26.28 2.68 -7.70
C GLY A 328 25.93 2.14 -6.31
N LEU A 329 24.95 2.71 -5.63
CA LEU A 329 24.42 2.12 -4.41
C LEU A 329 23.55 0.91 -4.72
N ARG A 330 23.58 -0.06 -3.80
CA ARG A 330 22.58 -1.12 -3.71
C ARG A 330 21.69 -0.81 -2.50
N PRO A 331 20.36 -0.93 -2.62
CA PRO A 331 19.49 -0.83 -1.46
C PRO A 331 19.95 -1.78 -0.37
N ARG A 332 19.95 -1.33 0.89
CA ARG A 332 20.30 -2.21 2.01
C ARG A 332 19.35 -3.41 2.01
N ALA A 333 19.91 -4.61 2.07
CA ALA A 333 19.13 -5.84 2.03
C ALA A 333 18.08 -5.87 3.16
N ARG A 334 16.86 -6.28 2.81
CA ARG A 334 15.74 -6.42 3.75
C ARG A 334 15.49 -7.89 4.00
N ALA A 335 15.76 -8.35 5.22
CA ALA A 335 15.46 -9.70 5.68
C ALA A 335 13.99 -9.76 6.06
N VAL A 336 13.17 -10.20 5.11
CA VAL A 336 11.76 -10.48 5.34
C VAL A 336 11.65 -11.82 6.04
N ASP A 337 11.29 -11.80 7.33
CA ASP A 337 10.79 -13.01 7.98
C ASP A 337 9.42 -13.31 7.37
N ARG A 338 9.45 -14.05 6.27
CA ARG A 338 8.27 -14.78 5.84
C ARG A 338 8.19 -15.91 6.85
N PRO A 339 7.24 -15.95 7.80
CA PRO A 339 6.98 -17.20 8.53
C PRO A 339 6.87 -18.25 7.45
N GLY A 340 7.90 -19.12 7.38
CA GLY A 340 8.33 -19.73 6.12
C GLY A 340 7.12 -20.28 5.39
N ALA A 341 6.94 -19.89 4.10
CA ALA A 341 5.86 -20.33 3.21
C ALA A 341 5.19 -21.56 3.79
N VAL A 342 4.01 -21.39 4.41
CA VAL A 342 3.40 -22.36 5.34
C VAL A 342 3.80 -23.76 4.89
N ARG A 343 4.78 -24.36 5.58
CA ARG A 343 5.15 -25.73 5.27
C ARG A 343 4.00 -26.57 5.80
N LEU A 344 3.00 -26.77 4.96
CA LEU A 344 1.98 -27.79 5.14
C LEU A 344 2.75 -29.09 5.31
N GLY A 345 2.77 -29.61 6.53
CA GLY A 345 3.78 -30.57 6.94
C GLY A 345 4.22 -30.36 8.38
N VAL A 346 3.48 -31.05 9.25
CA VAL A 346 3.69 -31.24 10.69
C VAL A 346 2.98 -30.18 11.51
N ALA A 347 1.73 -30.50 11.86
CA ALA A 347 1.15 -30.06 13.12
C ALA A 347 2.25 -30.17 14.18
N GLY A 348 2.79 -29.03 14.61
CA GLY A 348 3.52 -28.98 15.85
C GLY A 348 2.58 -29.63 16.85
N ARG A 349 2.93 -30.84 17.32
CA ARG A 349 2.16 -31.50 18.36
C ARG A 349 1.88 -30.41 19.38
N LEU A 350 0.60 -30.19 19.71
CA LEU A 350 0.26 -29.52 20.96
C LEU A 350 1.05 -30.28 22.02
N THR A 351 2.20 -29.74 22.43
CA THR A 351 2.97 -30.34 23.50
C THR A 351 2.04 -30.28 24.69
N ASP A 352 1.69 -31.46 25.20
CA ASP A 352 0.97 -31.62 26.45
C ASP A 352 1.55 -30.61 27.46
N PRO A 353 0.72 -29.77 28.11
CA PRO A 353 1.18 -28.80 29.10
C PRO A 353 2.00 -29.43 30.25
N ALA A 354 2.08 -30.75 30.33
CA ALA A 354 2.96 -31.49 31.22
C ALA A 354 4.47 -31.43 30.90
N HIS A 355 4.93 -30.80 29.81
CA HIS A 355 6.36 -30.65 29.51
C HIS A 355 6.81 -29.18 29.47
N ARG A 356 7.09 -28.61 30.65
CA ARG A 356 7.94 -27.43 30.76
C ARG A 356 9.37 -27.82 30.34
N PRO A 357 10.06 -27.05 29.50
CA PRO A 357 11.50 -27.20 29.36
C PRO A 357 12.14 -26.89 30.71
N ASP A 358 13.03 -27.79 31.15
CA ASP A 358 13.79 -27.61 32.38
C ASP A 358 14.52 -26.27 32.35
N ASN A 359 14.23 -25.44 33.35
CA ASN A 359 14.96 -24.22 33.65
C ASN A 359 16.43 -24.60 33.92
N PRO A 360 17.44 -23.99 33.26
CA PRO A 360 18.82 -24.23 33.66
C PRO A 360 18.97 -23.73 35.10
N ALA A 361 19.26 -24.68 35.99
CA ALA A 361 19.37 -24.45 37.42
C ALA A 361 20.29 -23.27 37.76
N ASP A 362 19.80 -22.41 38.64
CA ASP A 362 20.61 -21.49 39.44
C ASP A 362 21.78 -22.25 40.09
N PRO A 363 23.03 -21.75 40.00
CA PRO A 363 24.05 -22.20 40.92
C PRO A 363 23.84 -21.47 42.26
N GLU A 364 23.47 -22.27 43.26
CA GLU A 364 23.44 -21.89 44.66
C GLU A 364 24.73 -21.19 45.11
N THR A 365 24.50 -20.22 45.96
CA THR A 365 25.44 -19.44 46.77
C THR A 365 26.50 -20.28 47.48
N THR A 366 27.78 -19.90 47.30
CA THR A 366 28.78 -20.01 48.38
C THR A 366 29.45 -18.68 48.59
N ASP A 367 29.21 -18.16 49.79
CA ASP A 367 29.73 -16.95 50.40
C ASP A 367 31.22 -17.09 50.75
N THR A 368 32.06 -16.18 50.26
CA THR A 368 33.25 -15.72 51.00
C THR A 368 33.60 -14.30 50.59
N ALA A 369 33.54 -13.41 51.57
CA ALA A 369 33.87 -11.99 51.51
C ALA A 369 35.33 -11.71 51.12
N THR A 370 35.55 -10.63 50.35
CA THR A 370 36.61 -9.65 50.66
C THR A 370 36.34 -8.32 49.94
N ALA A 371 36.31 -7.25 50.74
CA ALA A 371 36.13 -5.87 50.31
C ALA A 371 37.40 -5.31 49.63
N THR A 372 37.25 -4.43 48.63
CA THR A 372 38.01 -3.15 48.59
C THR A 372 37.52 -2.18 47.49
N ALA A 373 37.11 -1.00 47.96
CA ALA A 373 37.28 0.38 47.46
C ALA A 373 37.53 0.72 45.97
N ASN A 374 36.67 1.64 45.49
CA ASN A 374 36.95 2.87 44.73
C ASN A 374 38.36 3.11 44.14
N ALA A 375 38.41 3.50 42.85
CA ALA A 375 38.99 4.80 42.45
C ALA A 375 38.75 5.12 40.96
N ARG A 376 38.23 6.32 40.70
CA ARG A 376 38.38 7.08 39.45
C ARG A 376 39.86 7.49 39.29
N ALA A 377 40.36 7.49 38.05
CA ALA A 377 41.49 8.35 37.68
C ALA A 377 41.36 8.80 36.22
N SER A 378 41.22 10.12 36.05
CA SER A 378 41.51 10.86 34.83
C SER A 378 43.02 10.87 34.59
N ALA A 379 43.44 10.80 33.33
CA ALA A 379 44.78 11.23 32.94
C ALA A 379 44.70 12.04 31.65
N THR A 380 44.84 13.35 31.81
CA THR A 380 45.25 14.33 30.81
C THR A 380 46.71 14.08 30.43
N ALA A 381 47.02 14.08 29.14
CA ALA A 381 48.38 14.24 28.64
C ALA A 381 48.36 15.16 27.41
N THR A 382 48.83 16.38 27.62
CA THR A 382 49.28 17.33 26.60
C THR A 382 50.69 16.96 26.14
N ALA A 383 50.95 16.97 24.83
CA ALA A 383 52.09 17.71 24.24
C ALA A 383 52.22 17.52 22.72
N THR A 384 52.31 18.67 22.06
CA THR A 384 53.18 19.04 20.93
C THR A 384 52.94 18.48 19.52
N ASP A 385 52.40 19.41 18.74
CA ASP A 385 52.46 19.65 17.31
C ASP A 385 53.82 19.38 16.64
N THR A 386 53.82 18.69 15.50
CA THR A 386 54.73 18.93 14.36
C THR A 386 54.07 18.42 13.09
N ALA A 387 53.64 19.35 12.24
CA ALA A 387 53.11 19.11 10.92
C ALA A 387 54.17 18.50 9.98
N THR A 388 53.79 17.46 9.24
CA THR A 388 54.39 17.17 7.92
C THR A 388 53.30 16.59 7.02
N THR A 389 52.90 17.40 6.05
CA THR A 389 51.96 17.12 4.97
C THR A 389 52.55 16.11 3.99
N THR A 390 51.90 14.96 3.83
CA THR A 390 51.97 14.18 2.58
C THR A 390 50.58 13.66 2.26
N ALA A 391 50.05 14.11 1.12
CA ALA A 391 48.78 13.66 0.57
C ALA A 391 48.95 12.24 0.02
N THR A 392 48.34 11.26 0.67
CA THR A 392 48.11 9.92 0.13
C THR A 392 46.64 9.78 -0.23
N ALA A 393 46.40 9.43 -1.49
CA ALA A 393 45.09 9.12 -2.04
C ALA A 393 44.33 8.17 -1.11
N ALA A 394 43.12 8.59 -0.71
CA ALA A 394 42.21 7.77 0.06
C ALA A 394 41.79 6.57 -0.80
N ALA A 395 42.38 5.41 -0.53
CA ALA A 395 41.87 4.14 -1.02
C ALA A 395 40.44 3.98 -0.49
N ALA A 396 39.50 3.64 -1.38
CA ALA A 396 38.12 3.33 -1.04
C ALA A 396 38.10 2.28 0.09
N VAL A 397 37.61 2.67 1.25
CA VAL A 397 37.35 1.74 2.35
C VAL A 397 36.20 0.84 1.87
N PRO A 398 36.39 -0.49 1.78
CA PRO A 398 35.30 -1.37 1.39
C PRO A 398 34.16 -1.20 2.40
N ALA A 399 32.96 -0.92 1.89
CA ALA A 399 31.77 -0.78 2.71
C ALA A 399 31.66 -1.99 3.63
N ARG A 400 31.79 -1.79 4.94
CA ARG A 400 31.54 -2.85 5.92
C ARG A 400 30.13 -3.36 5.64
N HIS A 401 29.98 -4.65 5.35
CA HIS A 401 28.68 -5.30 5.20
C HIS A 401 27.87 -4.99 6.48
N ARG A 402 26.90 -4.07 6.35
CA ARG A 402 25.93 -3.81 7.41
C ARG A 402 24.91 -4.93 7.41
N ASP A 403 24.48 -5.34 8.60
CA ASP A 403 23.47 -6.39 8.74
C ASP A 403 22.20 -6.02 7.96
N PRO A 404 21.46 -7.00 7.40
CA PRO A 404 20.18 -6.74 6.76
C PRO A 404 19.21 -6.01 7.69
N ILE A 405 18.31 -5.22 7.11
CA ILE A 405 17.17 -4.66 7.84
C ILE A 405 16.20 -5.80 8.13
N VAL A 406 15.95 -6.07 9.40
CA VAL A 406 14.93 -7.05 9.81
C VAL A 406 13.56 -6.41 9.58
N VAL A 407 12.75 -7.06 8.74
CA VAL A 407 11.36 -6.66 8.52
C VAL A 407 10.51 -7.36 9.58
N GLU A 408 9.93 -6.57 10.47
CA GLU A 408 9.05 -6.95 11.59
C GLU A 408 7.60 -7.13 11.10
N TRP A 409 7.41 -7.76 9.94
CA TRP A 409 6.06 -8.01 9.41
C TRP A 409 5.31 -8.96 10.33
N ARG A 410 4.07 -8.61 10.67
CA ARG A 410 3.14 -9.47 11.41
C ARG A 410 1.82 -9.57 10.65
N PRO A 411 1.21 -10.77 10.55
CA PRO A 411 -0.15 -10.88 10.05
C PRO A 411 -1.07 -9.98 10.88
N ALA A 412 -1.78 -9.07 10.22
CA ALA A 412 -2.69 -8.13 10.86
C ALA A 412 -3.97 -7.95 10.04
N LEU A 413 -5.05 -7.60 10.72
CA LEU A 413 -6.31 -7.11 10.17
C LEU A 413 -6.31 -5.58 10.25
N ALA A 414 -7.19 -4.92 9.53
CA ALA A 414 -7.27 -3.46 9.57
C ALA A 414 -8.70 -2.96 9.42
N SER A 415 -9.06 -1.95 10.20
CA SER A 415 -10.18 -1.06 9.87
C SER A 415 -9.71 0.00 8.88
N LEU A 416 -10.52 1.02 8.62
CA LEU A 416 -10.05 2.22 7.91
C LEU A 416 -8.95 2.95 8.71
N TYR A 417 -8.95 2.84 10.03
CA TYR A 417 -8.14 3.69 10.90
C TYR A 417 -6.89 2.97 11.42
N ALA A 418 -7.04 1.75 11.94
CA ALA A 418 -6.02 1.08 12.73
C ALA A 418 -5.78 -0.37 12.28
N ALA A 419 -4.54 -0.83 12.47
CA ALA A 419 -4.16 -2.24 12.32
C ALA A 419 -4.32 -3.00 13.64
N VAL A 420 -4.74 -4.25 13.56
CA VAL A 420 -4.85 -5.18 14.67
C VAL A 420 -4.06 -6.45 14.31
N PRO A 421 -2.87 -6.68 14.91
CA PRO A 421 -2.14 -7.92 14.74
C PRO A 421 -3.02 -9.14 15.06
N ILE A 422 -2.90 -10.21 14.30
CA ILE A 422 -3.65 -11.44 14.59
C ILE A 422 -3.10 -12.08 15.87
N GLU A 423 -1.78 -12.10 16.01
CA GLU A 423 -1.11 -12.55 17.23
C GLU A 423 -1.06 -11.41 18.25
N GLN A 424 -1.64 -11.66 19.43
CA GLN A 424 -1.74 -10.69 20.52
C GLN A 424 -0.65 -10.97 21.56
N GLU A 425 0.13 -9.95 21.90
CA GLU A 425 1.20 -10.09 22.89
C GLU A 425 0.59 -10.31 24.28
N ASN A 426 0.94 -11.44 24.93
CA ASN A 426 0.41 -11.85 26.24
C ASN A 426 -1.13 -11.92 26.33
N ALA A 427 -1.82 -12.08 25.19
CA ALA A 427 -3.28 -12.11 25.13
C ALA A 427 -3.76 -12.98 23.95
N PHE A 428 -5.05 -12.90 23.64
CA PHE A 428 -5.67 -13.56 22.50
C PHE A 428 -6.48 -12.55 21.69
N LEU A 429 -6.61 -12.78 20.38
CA LEU A 429 -7.50 -11.98 19.54
C LEU A 429 -8.95 -12.26 19.94
N ALA A 430 -9.70 -11.20 20.23
CA ALA A 430 -11.09 -11.29 20.68
C ALA A 430 -12.03 -10.80 19.57
N ILE A 431 -12.95 -11.66 19.14
CA ILE A 431 -13.96 -11.36 18.14
C ILE A 431 -15.27 -11.05 18.87
N GLY A 432 -15.80 -9.84 18.71
CA GLY A 432 -17.11 -9.46 19.26
C GLY A 432 -18.24 -10.10 18.46
N GLU A 433 -18.94 -11.07 19.04
CA GLU A 433 -19.97 -11.90 18.39
C GLU A 433 -21.38 -11.29 18.34
N ARG A 434 -21.63 -10.16 19.02
CA ARG A 434 -23.00 -9.69 19.28
C ARG A 434 -23.66 -8.99 18.08
N ALA A 435 -22.92 -8.65 17.02
CA ALA A 435 -23.48 -8.08 15.80
C ALA A 435 -23.89 -9.19 14.81
N ASN A 436 -24.70 -10.13 15.31
CA ASN A 436 -25.09 -11.34 14.60
C ASN A 436 -26.61 -11.56 14.75
N ALA A 437 -27.35 -11.58 13.64
CA ALA A 437 -28.81 -11.69 13.65
C ALA A 437 -29.33 -13.03 14.21
N ASN A 438 -28.53 -14.09 14.08
CA ASN A 438 -28.84 -15.41 14.60
C ASN A 438 -28.44 -15.55 16.08
N GLY A 439 -27.28 -15.02 16.46
CA GLY A 439 -26.71 -15.14 17.81
C GLY A 439 -27.19 -14.10 18.83
N SER A 440 -27.65 -12.92 18.38
CA SER A 440 -27.95 -11.78 19.26
C SER A 440 -29.37 -11.28 19.06
N LYS A 441 -30.21 -11.48 20.09
CA LYS A 441 -31.58 -10.94 20.10
C LYS A 441 -31.59 -9.42 19.93
N ALA A 442 -30.68 -8.72 20.60
CA ALA A 442 -30.60 -7.26 20.54
C ALA A 442 -30.26 -6.77 19.12
N PHE A 443 -29.26 -7.39 18.47
CA PHE A 443 -28.91 -7.03 17.09
C PHE A 443 -30.05 -7.35 16.12
N ARG A 444 -30.68 -8.51 16.26
CA ARG A 444 -31.83 -8.89 15.43
C ARG A 444 -32.98 -7.90 15.55
N GLU A 445 -33.31 -7.45 16.74
CA GLU A 445 -34.37 -6.44 16.96
C GLU A 445 -34.04 -5.12 16.26
N LEU A 446 -32.77 -4.68 16.34
CA LEU A 446 -32.29 -3.48 15.64
C LEU A 446 -32.34 -3.64 14.12
N LEU A 447 -31.84 -4.77 13.60
CA LEU A 447 -31.86 -5.11 12.17
C LEU A 447 -33.28 -5.14 11.61
N LEU A 448 -34.21 -5.81 12.30
CA LEU A 448 -35.62 -5.89 11.89
C LEU A 448 -36.34 -4.54 11.96
N ALA A 449 -35.94 -3.66 12.88
CA ALA A 449 -36.45 -2.31 12.99
C ALA A 449 -35.77 -1.32 12.02
N GLU A 450 -34.76 -1.77 11.27
CA GLU A 450 -33.90 -0.92 10.44
C GLU A 450 -33.23 0.22 11.23
N ASP A 451 -32.98 -0.01 12.52
CA ASP A 451 -32.27 0.92 13.42
C ASP A 451 -30.76 0.78 13.25
N TRP A 452 -30.25 1.33 12.16
CA TRP A 452 -28.85 1.26 11.78
C TRP A 452 -27.94 1.96 12.80
N ASP A 453 -28.39 3.06 13.40
CA ASP A 453 -27.60 3.77 14.42
C ASP A 453 -27.50 2.92 15.68
N GLY A 454 -28.58 2.25 16.08
CA GLY A 454 -28.56 1.26 17.15
C GLY A 454 -27.57 0.12 16.88
N THR A 455 -27.47 -0.37 15.64
CA THR A 455 -26.45 -1.39 15.29
C THR A 455 -25.02 -0.87 15.48
N VAL A 456 -24.74 0.39 15.18
CA VAL A 456 -23.43 1.02 15.41
C VAL A 456 -23.15 1.14 16.91
N GLN A 457 -24.14 1.53 17.71
CA GLN A 457 -23.98 1.63 19.17
C GLN A 457 -23.67 0.26 19.79
N LEU A 458 -24.29 -0.82 19.28
CA LEU A 458 -23.96 -2.19 19.70
C LEU A 458 -22.52 -2.57 19.33
N ALA A 459 -22.06 -2.26 18.12
CA ALA A 459 -20.66 -2.49 17.75
C ALA A 459 -19.70 -1.74 18.69
N ARG A 460 -19.96 -0.45 18.96
CA ARG A 460 -19.15 0.37 19.87
C ARG A 460 -19.16 -0.12 21.32
N SER A 461 -20.22 -0.78 21.79
CA SER A 461 -20.21 -1.39 23.12
C SER A 461 -19.22 -2.55 23.17
N GLN A 462 -19.15 -3.38 22.12
CA GLN A 462 -18.20 -4.50 22.05
C GLN A 462 -16.75 -4.01 22.01
N THR A 463 -16.46 -2.92 21.31
CA THR A 463 -15.13 -2.28 21.37
C THR A 463 -14.75 -1.88 22.79
N ARG A 464 -15.67 -1.27 23.54
CA ARG A 464 -15.43 -0.89 24.95
C ARG A 464 -15.29 -2.09 25.88
N GLU A 465 -15.92 -3.21 25.54
CA GLU A 465 -15.83 -4.48 26.26
C GLU A 465 -14.53 -5.25 25.94
N GLY A 466 -13.67 -4.74 25.05
CA GLY A 466 -12.36 -5.31 24.73
C GLY A 466 -12.31 -6.20 23.50
N ALA A 467 -13.31 -6.12 22.62
CA ALA A 467 -13.21 -6.75 21.30
C ALA A 467 -12.08 -6.12 20.49
N HIS A 468 -11.32 -6.96 19.79
CA HIS A 468 -10.26 -6.55 18.87
C HIS A 468 -10.77 -6.45 17.43
N VAL A 469 -11.76 -7.27 17.08
CA VAL A 469 -12.47 -7.27 15.80
C VAL A 469 -13.95 -7.56 16.02
N LEU A 470 -14.80 -7.26 15.05
CA LEU A 470 -16.25 -7.42 15.15
C LEU A 470 -16.76 -8.45 14.14
N ASP A 471 -17.48 -9.46 14.62
CA ASP A 471 -18.28 -10.35 13.78
C ASP A 471 -19.54 -9.62 13.31
N LEU A 472 -19.84 -9.70 12.02
CA LEU A 472 -21.04 -9.14 11.41
C LEU A 472 -21.75 -10.21 10.60
N CYS A 473 -22.89 -10.68 11.12
CA CYS A 473 -23.78 -11.61 10.43
C CYS A 473 -25.18 -11.00 10.30
N VAL A 474 -25.61 -10.73 9.07
CA VAL A 474 -26.96 -10.23 8.76
C VAL A 474 -27.91 -11.33 8.29
N ASP A 475 -27.40 -12.55 8.06
CA ASP A 475 -28.18 -13.69 7.57
C ASP A 475 -29.35 -13.97 8.52
N TYR A 476 -30.58 -13.78 8.02
CA TYR A 476 -31.79 -14.03 8.80
C TYR A 476 -32.93 -14.50 7.91
N VAL A 477 -33.65 -15.53 8.38
CA VAL A 477 -34.73 -16.17 7.61
C VAL A 477 -35.78 -15.15 7.17
N GLY A 478 -36.02 -15.08 5.87
CA GLY A 478 -37.04 -14.19 5.27
C GLY A 478 -36.56 -12.77 5.00
N ARG A 479 -35.25 -12.50 5.09
CA ARG A 479 -34.63 -11.23 4.65
C ARG A 479 -33.62 -11.49 3.53
N ASP A 480 -33.38 -10.45 2.74
CA ASP A 480 -32.29 -10.40 1.77
C ASP A 480 -31.07 -9.79 2.48
N GLY A 481 -29.98 -10.55 2.58
CA GLY A 481 -28.77 -10.13 3.30
C GLY A 481 -28.00 -9.01 2.58
N VAL A 482 -28.09 -8.91 1.26
CA VAL A 482 -27.27 -7.97 0.48
C VAL A 482 -27.61 -6.49 0.79
N PRO A 483 -28.89 -6.06 0.79
CA PRO A 483 -29.25 -4.71 1.21
C PRO A 483 -28.88 -4.40 2.67
N ASP A 484 -29.03 -5.37 3.56
CA ASP A 484 -28.78 -5.20 4.99
C ASP A 484 -27.28 -5.05 5.28
N VAL A 485 -26.44 -5.93 4.73
CA VAL A 485 -24.99 -5.85 4.90
C VAL A 485 -24.45 -4.56 4.29
N THR A 486 -24.96 -4.14 3.13
CA THR A 486 -24.56 -2.90 2.46
C THR A 486 -24.78 -1.70 3.37
N ARG A 487 -25.98 -1.55 3.95
CA ARG A 487 -26.34 -0.41 4.83
C ARG A 487 -25.55 -0.40 6.14
N ILE A 488 -25.29 -1.57 6.72
CA ILE A 488 -24.55 -1.67 7.98
C ILE A 488 -23.05 -1.44 7.73
N VAL A 489 -22.48 -2.05 6.70
CA VAL A 489 -21.05 -1.92 6.38
C VAL A 489 -20.69 -0.49 6.02
N ASP A 490 -21.54 0.27 5.31
CA ASP A 490 -21.31 1.71 5.07
C ASP A 490 -21.06 2.50 6.34
N ARG A 491 -21.81 2.17 7.39
CA ARG A 491 -21.67 2.82 8.69
C ARG A 491 -20.48 2.26 9.43
N TYR A 492 -20.30 0.94 9.44
CA TYR A 492 -19.21 0.31 10.19
C TYR A 492 -17.85 0.68 9.63
N ALA A 493 -17.70 0.77 8.30
CA ALA A 493 -16.45 1.13 7.61
C ALA A 493 -15.87 2.47 8.11
N THR A 494 -16.74 3.41 8.50
CA THR A 494 -16.36 4.77 8.91
C THR A 494 -16.59 5.04 10.39
N GLN A 495 -17.46 4.30 11.07
CA GLN A 495 -17.85 4.56 12.47
C GLN A 495 -17.33 3.53 13.47
N SER A 496 -16.82 2.39 13.00
CA SER A 496 -16.08 1.40 13.79
C SER A 496 -14.58 1.65 13.66
N THR A 497 -13.87 1.63 14.79
CA THR A 497 -12.40 1.60 14.79
C THR A 497 -11.84 0.19 14.64
N LEU A 498 -12.68 -0.85 14.79
CA LEU A 498 -12.27 -2.24 14.74
C LEU A 498 -12.45 -2.86 13.33
N PRO A 499 -11.53 -3.73 12.88
CA PRO A 499 -11.70 -4.55 11.68
C PRO A 499 -12.94 -5.44 11.76
N LEU A 500 -13.49 -5.80 10.60
CA LEU A 500 -14.71 -6.62 10.50
C LEU A 500 -14.40 -8.06 10.09
N VAL A 501 -15.13 -8.98 10.70
CA VAL A 501 -15.28 -10.38 10.29
C VAL A 501 -16.66 -10.49 9.66
N ILE A 502 -16.70 -10.65 8.34
CA ILE A 502 -17.96 -10.75 7.59
C ILE A 502 -18.43 -12.20 7.63
N ASP A 503 -19.48 -12.45 8.38
CA ASP A 503 -20.04 -13.78 8.63
C ASP A 503 -21.32 -14.01 7.82
N SER A 504 -21.20 -14.83 6.79
CA SER A 504 -22.34 -15.25 5.98
C SER A 504 -22.11 -16.60 5.32
N THR A 505 -23.23 -17.29 5.08
CA THR A 505 -23.26 -18.48 4.24
C THR A 505 -23.37 -18.15 2.75
N GLU A 506 -23.78 -16.92 2.42
CA GLU A 506 -24.07 -16.43 1.07
C GLU A 506 -22.87 -15.62 0.51
N PRO A 507 -22.18 -16.10 -0.55
CA PRO A 507 -21.05 -15.38 -1.13
C PRO A 507 -21.39 -13.97 -1.63
N GLU A 508 -22.63 -13.74 -2.07
CA GLU A 508 -23.13 -12.45 -2.52
C GLU A 508 -23.13 -11.40 -1.39
N VAL A 509 -23.47 -11.82 -0.17
CA VAL A 509 -23.43 -10.96 1.03
C VAL A 509 -21.98 -10.62 1.39
N ILE A 510 -21.07 -11.60 1.29
CA ILE A 510 -19.64 -11.38 1.54
C ILE A 510 -19.05 -10.40 0.52
N GLU A 511 -19.33 -10.59 -0.77
CA GLU A 511 -18.85 -9.72 -1.84
C GLU A 511 -19.37 -8.28 -1.68
N ALA A 512 -20.66 -8.13 -1.36
CA ALA A 512 -21.28 -6.83 -1.11
C ALA A 512 -20.63 -6.09 0.06
N ALA A 513 -20.22 -6.80 1.12
CA ALA A 513 -19.48 -6.21 2.24
C ALA A 513 -18.05 -5.82 1.87
N LEU A 514 -17.29 -6.74 1.25
CA LEU A 514 -15.87 -6.53 0.94
C LEU A 514 -15.63 -5.38 -0.03
N THR A 515 -16.55 -5.16 -0.98
CA THR A 515 -16.53 -4.05 -1.94
C THR A 515 -16.60 -2.67 -1.27
N ARG A 516 -16.92 -2.60 0.03
CA ARG A 516 -17.14 -1.35 0.77
C ARG A 516 -16.09 -1.13 1.87
N LEU A 517 -15.10 -2.01 1.98
CA LEU A 517 -14.12 -2.01 3.05
C LEU A 517 -12.71 -1.67 2.55
N GLY A 518 -12.26 -0.46 2.89
CA GLY A 518 -10.88 -0.04 2.66
C GLY A 518 -9.85 -0.82 3.50
N GLY A 519 -10.22 -1.22 4.73
CA GLY A 519 -9.36 -2.02 5.62
C GLY A 519 -9.28 -3.51 5.25
N ARG A 520 -8.48 -4.28 6.00
CA ARG A 520 -8.36 -5.73 5.84
C ARG A 520 -9.37 -6.48 6.72
N ALA A 521 -10.45 -6.92 6.10
CA ALA A 521 -11.50 -7.73 6.71
C ALA A 521 -11.15 -9.23 6.76
N VAL A 522 -12.01 -10.00 7.43
CA VAL A 522 -11.98 -11.47 7.45
C VAL A 522 -13.26 -12.01 6.82
N ILE A 523 -13.13 -13.02 5.96
CA ILE A 523 -14.26 -13.82 5.47
C ILE A 523 -14.52 -14.95 6.47
N ASN A 524 -15.73 -14.98 7.03
CA ASN A 524 -16.25 -16.07 7.85
C ASN A 524 -17.43 -16.70 7.09
N SER A 525 -17.28 -17.88 6.49
CA SER A 525 -16.09 -18.74 6.44
C SER A 525 -16.05 -19.59 5.18
N VAL A 526 -14.88 -20.19 4.92
CA VAL A 526 -14.65 -21.20 3.88
C VAL A 526 -14.66 -22.61 4.49
N ASN A 527 -15.20 -23.58 3.76
CA ASN A 527 -15.20 -25.00 4.10
C ASN A 527 -15.28 -25.87 2.83
N LEU A 528 -15.29 -27.20 3.00
CA LEU A 528 -15.43 -28.17 1.91
C LEU A 528 -16.68 -29.04 2.04
N GLU A 529 -17.72 -28.59 2.75
CA GLU A 529 -18.95 -29.37 3.01
C GLU A 529 -19.62 -29.84 1.71
N ASP A 530 -19.74 -28.93 0.74
CA ASP A 530 -20.24 -29.20 -0.61
C ASP A 530 -19.08 -29.35 -1.62
N GLY A 531 -17.97 -29.94 -1.17
CA GLY A 531 -16.71 -29.95 -1.91
C GLY A 531 -16.16 -28.54 -2.11
N ARG A 532 -15.61 -28.24 -3.29
CA ARG A 532 -14.94 -26.96 -3.55
C ARG A 532 -15.86 -25.76 -3.82
N VAL A 533 -17.18 -25.96 -3.90
CA VAL A 533 -18.11 -24.93 -4.39
C VAL A 533 -17.99 -23.61 -3.63
N LYS A 534 -17.94 -23.64 -2.29
CA LYS A 534 -17.81 -22.42 -1.47
C LYS A 534 -16.39 -21.84 -1.55
N ALA A 535 -15.37 -22.68 -1.50
CA ALA A 535 -13.97 -22.28 -1.58
C ALA A 535 -13.66 -21.57 -2.92
N ASP A 536 -14.10 -22.14 -4.04
CA ASP A 536 -13.84 -21.61 -5.37
C ASP A 536 -14.59 -20.28 -5.65
N ARG A 537 -15.59 -19.94 -4.84
CA ARG A 537 -16.25 -18.62 -4.86
C ARG A 537 -15.59 -17.61 -3.93
N LEU A 538 -15.21 -18.00 -2.72
CA LEU A 538 -14.75 -17.07 -1.68
C LEU A 538 -13.24 -16.80 -1.70
N LEU A 539 -12.40 -17.77 -2.09
CA LEU A 539 -10.95 -17.57 -2.16
C LEU A 539 -10.54 -16.53 -3.21
N PRO A 540 -11.15 -16.48 -4.42
CA PRO A 540 -10.94 -15.37 -5.35
C PRO A 540 -11.29 -14.00 -4.76
N LEU A 541 -12.39 -13.90 -4.00
CA LEU A 541 -12.77 -12.67 -3.33
C LEU A 541 -11.75 -12.28 -2.25
N ALA A 542 -11.26 -13.24 -1.48
CA ALA A 542 -10.22 -13.01 -0.48
C ALA A 542 -8.95 -12.41 -1.13
N LYS A 543 -8.52 -12.98 -2.27
CA LYS A 543 -7.38 -12.47 -3.04
C LYS A 543 -7.65 -11.08 -3.64
N ARG A 544 -8.84 -10.86 -4.22
CA ARG A 544 -9.22 -9.57 -4.82
C ARG A 544 -9.19 -8.43 -3.80
N TYR A 545 -9.79 -8.64 -2.63
CA TYR A 545 -9.98 -7.59 -1.62
C TYR A 545 -8.91 -7.59 -0.50
N GLY A 546 -7.94 -8.50 -0.56
CA GLY A 546 -6.88 -8.66 0.44
C GLY A 546 -7.38 -9.20 1.80
N ALA A 547 -8.53 -9.88 1.81
CA ALA A 547 -9.17 -10.35 3.04
C ALA A 547 -8.46 -11.58 3.62
N ALA A 548 -8.47 -11.70 4.95
CA ALA A 548 -8.15 -12.95 5.62
C ALA A 548 -9.34 -13.91 5.54
N VAL A 549 -9.12 -15.20 5.83
CA VAL A 549 -10.17 -16.23 5.72
C VAL A 549 -10.17 -17.09 6.99
N ILE A 550 -11.35 -17.30 7.57
CA ILE A 550 -11.59 -18.35 8.57
C ILE A 550 -11.98 -19.62 7.82
N VAL A 551 -11.24 -20.69 8.07
CA VAL A 551 -11.52 -22.03 7.55
C VAL A 551 -12.22 -22.84 8.63
N LEU A 552 -13.43 -23.32 8.34
CA LEU A 552 -14.08 -24.32 9.18
C LEU A 552 -13.57 -25.69 8.79
N ALA A 553 -13.19 -26.49 9.79
CA ALA A 553 -12.81 -27.89 9.60
C ALA A 553 -14.06 -28.76 9.34
N ILE A 554 -14.66 -28.55 8.18
CA ILE A 554 -15.81 -29.26 7.65
C ILE A 554 -15.46 -29.63 6.21
N ASP A 555 -15.59 -30.91 5.87
CA ASP A 555 -15.41 -31.41 4.51
C ASP A 555 -16.62 -32.23 4.07
N GLU A 556 -16.48 -32.98 2.98
CA GLU A 556 -17.55 -33.76 2.38
C GLU A 556 -18.11 -34.86 3.31
N GLU A 557 -17.33 -35.26 4.34
CA GLU A 557 -17.73 -36.22 5.37
C GLU A 557 -18.39 -35.53 6.58
N GLY A 558 -18.49 -34.19 6.55
CA GLY A 558 -19.11 -33.34 7.55
C GLY A 558 -18.11 -32.68 8.50
N GLN A 559 -18.60 -32.30 9.69
CA GLN A 559 -17.78 -31.59 10.68
C GLN A 559 -16.70 -32.48 11.28
N ALA A 560 -15.43 -32.08 11.16
CA ALA A 560 -14.30 -32.84 11.63
C ALA A 560 -14.28 -33.00 13.16
N ARG A 561 -14.27 -34.25 13.63
CA ARG A 561 -14.40 -34.60 15.07
C ARG A 561 -13.10 -35.01 15.75
N THR A 562 -12.05 -35.33 15.00
CA THR A 562 -10.74 -35.71 15.52
C THR A 562 -9.70 -34.65 15.20
N ALA A 563 -8.61 -34.58 15.98
CA ALA A 563 -7.52 -33.63 15.73
C ALA A 563 -6.89 -33.84 14.34
N ASP A 564 -6.59 -35.09 13.99
CA ASP A 564 -5.97 -35.43 12.71
C ASP A 564 -6.86 -35.04 11.52
N TRP A 565 -8.17 -35.33 11.61
CA TRP A 565 -9.11 -34.96 10.56
C TRP A 565 -9.24 -33.43 10.44
N LYS A 566 -9.26 -32.70 11.56
CA LYS A 566 -9.27 -31.22 11.52
C LYS A 566 -8.04 -30.66 10.81
N VAL A 567 -6.85 -31.20 11.10
CA VAL A 567 -5.61 -30.81 10.43
C VAL A 567 -5.69 -31.13 8.94
N GLU A 568 -6.14 -32.33 8.59
CA GLU A 568 -6.29 -32.75 7.18
C GLU A 568 -7.20 -31.80 6.39
N VAL A 569 -8.37 -31.44 6.92
CA VAL A 569 -9.29 -30.50 6.25
C VAL A 569 -8.65 -29.12 6.09
N CYS A 570 -8.05 -28.58 7.15
CA CYS A 570 -7.38 -27.28 7.08
C CYS A 570 -6.21 -27.28 6.08
N GLU A 571 -5.41 -28.35 6.04
CA GLU A 571 -4.31 -28.51 5.08
C GLU A 571 -4.83 -28.65 3.63
N ARG A 572 -5.98 -29.31 3.42
CA ARG A 572 -6.64 -29.37 2.11
C ARG A 572 -7.07 -27.98 1.63
N VAL A 573 -7.77 -27.22 2.48
CA VAL A 573 -8.21 -25.85 2.12
C VAL A 573 -7.02 -24.92 1.90
N ALA A 574 -5.99 -25.01 2.74
CA ALA A 574 -4.79 -24.21 2.59
C ALA A 574 -4.05 -24.50 1.27
N ARG A 575 -3.96 -25.75 0.83
CA ARG A 575 -3.41 -26.10 -0.50
C ARG A 575 -4.22 -25.48 -1.62
N ILE A 576 -5.55 -25.61 -1.58
CA ILE A 576 -6.44 -24.98 -2.58
C ILE A 576 -6.17 -23.46 -2.63
N ALA A 577 -6.07 -22.81 -1.47
CA ALA A 577 -5.85 -21.37 -1.39
C ALA A 577 -4.46 -20.88 -1.80
N ILE A 578 -3.42 -21.74 -1.77
CA ILE A 578 -2.03 -21.38 -2.08
C ILE A 578 -1.66 -21.80 -3.52
N ASP A 579 -2.12 -22.97 -3.95
CA ASP A 579 -1.71 -23.60 -5.19
C ASP A 579 -2.61 -23.17 -6.37
N ASP A 580 -3.90 -22.90 -6.12
CA ASP A 580 -4.87 -22.62 -7.19
C ASP A 580 -5.25 -21.13 -7.30
N TYR A 581 -5.09 -20.38 -6.21
CA TYR A 581 -5.45 -18.95 -6.10
C TYR A 581 -4.27 -18.15 -5.61
#